data_AF-A0A8J6L5A0-F1
#
_entry.id   AF-A0A8J6L5A0-F1
#
_cell.length_a   1.000
_cell.length_b   1.000
_cell.length_c   1.000
_cell.angle_alpha   90.00
_cell.angle_beta   90.00
_cell.angle_gamma   90.00
#
_symmetry.space_group_name_H-M   'P 1'
#
loop_
_entity.id
_entity.type
_entity.pdbx_description
1 polymer ?
#
loop_
_entity_poly.entity_id
_entity_poly.type
_entity_poly.pdbx_seq_one_letter_code
_entity_poly.pdbx_strand_id
1 'polypeptide(L)'
;MLEQGVGGWNRVRRLWSQSIVARALQISFHPQLRGGGLGEDSGQEREGMPKSPKARKESSKREREEGRMSEEGLNPFRKSSRTERSPSRGEERQSKEIEEKIETVLREIKEDMAGIVEESRARRKELAAAREKEGEQEREDMLKSSEVRKESSKREREEGRTSKEGKNPLRNSSRTRRSPNRSQEENQSKEMDKEMKTTMIREMREEIKTLRKELAAVREENGELRKELATVREEMKGREEKGQLEKADWMKRMEMIEENMEQREKKERKNNVIITGIGAISGNVERGVEEWLEREIGVKVNVKEAFKINKDKMMLAKIENWEQKKNIMLNDDLTKEERETQKKLRELAREERDRGKRVKIGYRKIQINGDWFRWDKRQEKLKKIC
;
A
#
# COMPACT_ATOMS: atom_id res chain seq x y z
N MET A 1 -8.34 -30.46 34.07
CA MET A 1 -8.64 -30.45 32.61
C MET A 1 -8.77 -29.02 32.06
N LEU A 2 -7.89 -28.08 32.42
CA LEU A 2 -7.96 -26.68 31.97
C LEU A 2 -6.57 -26.04 31.72
N GLU A 3 -5.57 -26.82 31.27
CA GLU A 3 -4.23 -26.29 30.97
C GLU A 3 -3.76 -26.47 29.51
N GLN A 4 -4.60 -26.99 28.61
CA GLN A 4 -4.19 -27.22 27.20
C GLN A 4 -4.57 -26.08 26.22
N GLY A 5 -5.07 -24.94 26.69
CA GLY A 5 -5.61 -23.88 25.82
C GLY A 5 -4.65 -22.75 25.39
N VAL A 6 -3.53 -22.55 26.10
CA VAL A 6 -2.71 -21.33 25.93
C VAL A 6 -1.71 -21.42 24.77
N GLY A 7 -1.36 -22.64 24.35
CA GLY A 7 -0.37 -22.87 23.28
C GLY A 7 -0.84 -22.51 21.85
N GLY A 8 -2.15 -22.41 21.62
CA GLY A 8 -2.72 -22.08 20.31
C GLY A 8 -2.58 -20.60 19.94
N TRP A 9 -2.79 -19.72 20.91
CA TRP A 9 -2.81 -18.26 20.69
C TRP A 9 -1.44 -17.68 20.35
N ASN A 10 -0.37 -18.17 21.00
CA ASN A 10 0.99 -17.75 20.67
C ASN A 10 1.43 -18.17 19.26
N ARG A 11 0.84 -19.25 18.71
CA ARG A 11 1.11 -19.71 17.35
C ARG A 11 0.43 -18.81 16.31
N VAL A 12 -0.81 -18.39 16.58
CA VAL A 12 -1.54 -17.42 15.73
C VAL A 12 -0.87 -16.04 15.76
N ARG A 13 -0.42 -15.58 16.94
CA ARG A 13 0.26 -14.28 17.11
C ARG A 13 1.59 -14.22 16.35
N ARG A 14 2.38 -15.30 16.32
CA ARG A 14 3.61 -15.40 15.49
C ARG A 14 3.33 -15.40 13.99
N LEU A 15 2.25 -16.02 13.54
CA LEU A 15 1.89 -16.05 12.12
C LEU A 15 1.38 -14.68 11.63
N TRP A 16 0.67 -13.94 12.50
CA TRP A 16 0.18 -12.60 12.18
C TRP A 16 1.30 -11.55 12.12
N SER A 17 2.27 -11.60 13.04
CA SER A 17 3.42 -10.67 13.02
C SER A 17 4.32 -10.89 11.79
N GLN A 18 4.53 -12.13 11.35
CA GLN A 18 5.31 -12.41 10.15
C GLN A 18 4.62 -11.97 8.84
N SER A 19 3.28 -12.02 8.79
CA SER A 19 2.51 -11.57 7.62
C SER A 19 2.52 -10.04 7.43
N ILE A 20 2.53 -9.27 8.53
CA ILE A 20 2.59 -7.80 8.48
C ILE A 20 3.96 -7.31 8.01
N VAL A 21 5.06 -7.96 8.46
CA VAL A 21 6.43 -7.63 8.03
C VAL A 21 6.65 -7.86 6.52
N ALA A 22 6.09 -8.94 5.96
CA ALA A 22 6.17 -9.22 4.52
C ALA A 22 5.47 -8.13 3.67
N ARG A 23 4.34 -7.62 4.15
CA ARG A 23 3.56 -6.58 3.46
C ARG A 23 4.23 -5.20 3.47
N ALA A 24 5.09 -4.93 4.46
CA ALA A 24 5.86 -3.70 4.55
C ALA A 24 7.08 -3.66 3.60
N LEU A 25 7.58 -4.83 3.16
CA LEU A 25 8.70 -4.94 2.21
C LEU A 25 8.24 -4.82 0.74
N GLN A 26 7.01 -5.26 0.43
CA GLN A 26 6.49 -5.28 -0.94
C GLN A 26 6.07 -3.90 -1.47
N ILE A 27 5.85 -2.91 -0.59
CA ILE A 27 5.53 -1.51 -0.97
C ILE A 27 6.79 -0.73 -1.40
N SER A 28 8.00 -1.25 -1.15
CA SER A 28 9.27 -0.54 -1.40
C SER A 28 9.94 -0.86 -2.75
N PHE A 29 9.35 -1.69 -3.60
CA PHE A 29 9.87 -2.03 -4.93
C PHE A 29 8.89 -1.60 -6.03
N HIS A 30 8.83 -0.29 -6.31
CA HIS A 30 8.20 0.22 -7.53
C HIS A 30 9.29 0.87 -8.39
N PRO A 31 9.65 0.30 -9.56
CA PRO A 31 10.66 0.89 -10.43
C PRO A 31 10.05 2.08 -11.18
N GLN A 32 10.53 3.28 -10.87
CA GLN A 32 10.23 4.49 -11.64
C GLN A 32 10.95 4.44 -12.98
N LEU A 33 10.15 4.51 -14.04
CA LEU A 33 10.54 4.63 -15.44
C LEU A 33 11.53 5.80 -15.65
N ARG A 34 12.77 5.49 -16.07
CA ARG A 34 13.65 6.44 -16.76
C ARG A 34 13.45 6.28 -18.26
N GLY A 35 12.61 7.11 -18.85
CA GLY A 35 12.55 7.36 -20.28
C GLY A 35 13.08 8.77 -20.55
N GLY A 36 14.37 8.89 -20.89
CA GLY A 36 14.98 10.13 -21.35
C GLY A 36 15.19 10.05 -22.86
N GLY A 37 14.22 10.53 -23.63
CA GLY A 37 14.36 10.74 -25.07
C GLY A 37 14.96 12.12 -25.33
N LEU A 38 16.13 12.14 -25.95
CA LEU A 38 16.75 13.32 -26.54
C LEU A 38 15.98 13.65 -27.82
N GLY A 39 15.20 14.74 -27.79
CA GLY A 39 14.55 15.33 -28.96
C GLY A 39 15.41 16.49 -29.43
N GLU A 40 15.92 16.37 -30.65
CA GLU A 40 16.74 17.36 -31.33
C GLU A 40 15.96 18.65 -31.62
N ASP A 41 16.68 19.73 -31.38
CA ASP A 41 16.35 21.11 -31.60
C ASP A 41 16.52 21.45 -33.08
N SER A 42 15.47 21.92 -33.74
CA SER A 42 15.63 22.70 -34.98
C SER A 42 14.53 23.76 -35.03
N GLY A 43 15.01 25.00 -35.01
CA GLY A 43 14.21 26.19 -34.89
C GLY A 43 13.36 26.47 -36.11
N GLN A 44 12.28 27.21 -35.86
CA GLN A 44 11.75 28.14 -36.83
C GLN A 44 11.18 29.36 -36.12
N GLU A 45 11.79 30.49 -36.44
CA GLU A 45 11.35 31.84 -36.16
C GLU A 45 9.91 32.03 -36.66
N ARG A 46 9.11 32.79 -35.90
CA ARG A 46 8.27 33.88 -36.46
C ARG A 46 7.71 34.78 -35.36
N GLU A 47 8.22 36.00 -35.43
CA GLU A 47 7.67 37.30 -35.10
C GLU A 47 6.18 37.39 -34.73
N GLY A 48 5.87 38.30 -33.79
CA GLY A 48 4.55 38.92 -33.73
C GLY A 48 4.05 39.29 -32.32
N MET A 49 4.65 40.31 -31.71
CA MET A 49 4.01 41.08 -30.63
C MET A 49 2.69 41.71 -31.13
N PRO A 50 1.67 41.92 -30.27
CA PRO A 50 1.62 43.22 -29.61
C PRO A 50 1.18 43.21 -28.14
N LYS A 51 1.58 44.33 -27.54
CA LYS A 51 1.46 44.79 -26.16
C LYS A 51 0.00 44.92 -25.66
N SER A 52 -0.22 44.44 -24.43
CA SER A 52 -0.93 45.10 -23.29
C SER A 52 -2.44 45.46 -23.47
N PRO A 53 -3.31 45.36 -22.43
CA PRO A 53 -3.09 46.06 -21.16
C PRO A 53 -3.56 45.39 -19.85
N LYS A 54 -2.84 45.79 -18.80
CA LYS A 54 -3.23 46.00 -17.40
C LYS A 54 -4.72 45.78 -17.07
N ALA A 55 -5.02 44.80 -16.20
CA ALA A 55 -6.15 44.90 -15.29
C ALA A 55 -5.96 44.04 -14.02
N ARG A 56 -6.04 44.73 -12.88
CA ARG A 56 -6.63 44.26 -11.62
C ARG A 56 -5.89 43.20 -10.78
N LYS A 57 -4.93 43.70 -9.98
CA LYS A 57 -4.66 43.14 -8.65
C LYS A 57 -5.74 43.67 -7.71
N GLU A 58 -6.72 42.85 -7.35
CA GLU A 58 -7.58 43.04 -6.16
C GLU A 58 -8.55 41.86 -6.00
N SER A 59 -8.10 40.77 -5.35
CA SER A 59 -8.96 39.81 -4.62
C SER A 59 -8.12 38.64 -4.09
N SER A 60 -7.32 38.89 -3.04
CA SER A 60 -6.64 37.83 -2.29
C SER A 60 -6.68 38.17 -0.80
N LYS A 61 -7.89 38.23 -0.23
CA LYS A 61 -8.06 38.47 1.22
C LYS A 61 -9.38 37.97 1.81
N ARG A 62 -10.02 36.93 1.26
CA ARG A 62 -11.33 36.44 1.76
C ARG A 62 -11.54 34.92 1.83
N GLU A 63 -10.50 34.10 1.87
CA GLU A 63 -10.66 32.63 2.02
C GLU A 63 -9.81 32.03 3.16
N ARG A 64 -9.84 32.65 4.35
CA ARG A 64 -9.18 32.07 5.55
C ARG A 64 -9.97 32.17 6.85
N GLU A 65 -11.30 32.22 6.80
CA GLU A 65 -12.14 32.28 8.01
C GLU A 65 -13.39 31.37 8.02
N GLU A 66 -13.41 30.26 7.27
CA GLU A 66 -14.51 29.26 7.33
C GLU A 66 -14.04 27.84 7.68
N GLY A 67 -13.10 27.72 8.64
CA GLY A 67 -12.54 26.43 9.07
C GLY A 67 -12.72 26.09 10.55
N ARG A 68 -13.52 26.87 11.31
CA ARG A 68 -13.80 26.62 12.73
C ARG A 68 -15.29 26.82 13.01
N MET A 69 -16.11 25.88 12.56
CA MET A 69 -17.49 25.74 13.00
C MET A 69 -17.60 24.39 13.71
N SER A 70 -17.51 24.48 15.05
CA SER A 70 -18.11 23.61 16.06
C SER A 70 -18.62 22.25 15.56
N GLU A 71 -17.85 21.21 15.86
CA GLU A 71 -18.28 19.79 15.90
C GLU A 71 -19.16 19.51 17.14
N GLU A 72 -19.98 20.49 17.53
CA GLU A 72 -20.95 20.39 18.62
C GLU A 72 -22.32 20.77 18.06
N GLY A 73 -23.07 19.76 17.63
CA GLY A 73 -24.49 19.95 17.40
C GLY A 73 -25.08 19.04 16.35
N LEU A 74 -26.10 18.31 16.80
CA LEU A 74 -27.26 17.83 16.03
C LEU A 74 -27.16 16.41 15.46
N ASN A 75 -27.40 15.44 16.34
CA ASN A 75 -28.19 14.27 15.99
C ASN A 75 -29.51 14.28 16.80
N PRO A 76 -30.61 14.88 16.29
CA PRO A 76 -31.90 14.93 17.00
C PRO A 76 -32.70 13.61 16.91
N PHE A 77 -32.09 12.51 16.49
CA PHE A 77 -32.74 11.23 16.21
C PHE A 77 -32.71 10.28 17.41
N ARG A 78 -33.46 10.56 18.49
CA ARG A 78 -33.62 9.55 19.56
C ARG A 78 -34.80 9.78 20.52
N LYS A 79 -36.03 9.85 20.01
CA LYS A 79 -37.23 9.67 20.84
C LYS A 79 -38.33 8.94 20.07
N SER A 80 -38.19 7.63 19.91
CA SER A 80 -39.36 6.76 19.79
C SER A 80 -39.37 5.85 21.01
N SER A 81 -40.38 6.06 21.85
CA SER A 81 -40.74 5.23 22.98
C SER A 81 -41.27 3.88 22.48
N ARG A 82 -40.38 3.08 21.88
CA ARG A 82 -40.51 1.64 22.06
C ARG A 82 -40.29 1.47 23.56
N THR A 83 -41.29 0.94 24.26
CA THR A 83 -41.08 0.35 25.58
C THR A 83 -40.17 -0.86 25.36
N GLU A 84 -38.92 -0.59 24.99
CA GLU A 84 -37.82 -1.51 25.19
C GLU A 84 -37.90 -1.79 26.67
N ARG A 85 -38.24 -3.04 26.99
CA ARG A 85 -38.03 -3.55 28.34
C ARG A 85 -36.64 -3.10 28.71
N SER A 86 -36.54 -2.17 29.66
CA SER A 86 -35.27 -1.67 30.12
C SER A 86 -34.41 -2.89 30.37
N PRO A 87 -33.21 -2.98 29.75
CA PRO A 87 -32.35 -4.13 29.90
C PRO A 87 -32.29 -4.44 31.39
N SER A 88 -32.57 -5.70 31.72
CA SER A 88 -32.59 -6.09 33.11
C SER A 88 -31.24 -5.70 33.73
N ARG A 89 -31.22 -5.37 35.02
CA ARG A 89 -29.99 -4.96 35.71
C ARG A 89 -28.83 -5.97 35.54
N GLY A 90 -29.14 -7.21 35.17
CA GLY A 90 -28.19 -8.24 34.77
C GLY A 90 -27.62 -8.05 33.34
N GLU A 91 -28.45 -7.72 32.35
CA GLU A 91 -28.03 -7.48 30.96
C GLU A 91 -27.15 -6.23 30.82
N GLU A 92 -27.42 -5.17 31.59
CA GLU A 92 -26.54 -4.00 31.62
C GLU A 92 -25.16 -4.33 32.20
N ARG A 93 -25.10 -5.19 33.23
CA ARG A 93 -23.82 -5.63 33.82
C ARG A 93 -23.03 -6.49 32.84
N GLN A 94 -23.70 -7.42 32.16
CA GLN A 94 -23.07 -8.27 31.14
C GLN A 94 -22.57 -7.43 29.95
N SER A 95 -23.35 -6.45 29.49
CA SER A 95 -22.95 -5.58 28.39
C SER A 95 -21.70 -4.75 28.74
N LYS A 96 -21.65 -4.18 29.95
CA LYS A 96 -20.48 -3.44 30.44
C LYS A 96 -19.24 -4.33 30.57
N GLU A 97 -19.40 -5.56 31.07
CA GLU A 97 -18.29 -6.51 31.17
C GLU A 97 -17.74 -6.90 29.78
N ILE A 98 -18.62 -7.05 28.78
CA ILE A 98 -18.23 -7.32 27.40
C ILE A 98 -17.51 -6.12 26.79
N GLU A 99 -18.02 -4.90 27.00
CA GLU A 99 -17.39 -3.66 26.52
C GLU A 99 -15.97 -3.50 27.11
N GLU A 100 -15.79 -3.72 28.42
CA GLU A 100 -14.49 -3.64 29.08
C GLU A 100 -13.50 -4.69 28.55
N LYS A 101 -13.98 -5.92 28.26
CA LYS A 101 -13.17 -6.97 27.62
C LYS A 101 -12.77 -6.58 26.20
N ILE A 102 -13.68 -6.01 25.42
CA ILE A 102 -13.39 -5.55 24.05
C ILE A 102 -12.35 -4.42 24.09
N GLU A 103 -12.51 -3.44 24.97
CA GLU A 103 -11.54 -2.34 25.11
C GLU A 103 -10.15 -2.83 25.51
N THR A 104 -10.08 -3.82 26.39
CA THR A 104 -8.81 -4.43 26.82
C THR A 104 -8.11 -5.11 25.64
N VAL A 105 -8.83 -5.93 24.87
CA VAL A 105 -8.29 -6.59 23.66
C VAL A 105 -7.84 -5.57 22.61
N LEU A 106 -8.61 -4.50 22.41
CA LEU A 106 -8.23 -3.43 21.47
C LEU A 106 -6.98 -2.66 21.92
N ARG A 107 -6.76 -2.52 23.23
CA ARG A 107 -5.54 -1.91 23.78
C ARG A 107 -4.32 -2.80 23.51
N GLU A 108 -4.42 -4.09 23.78
CA GLU A 108 -3.35 -5.06 23.49
C GLU A 108 -2.98 -5.10 21.99
N ILE A 109 -3.97 -5.11 21.10
CA ILE A 109 -3.74 -5.08 19.65
C ILE A 109 -3.01 -3.79 19.22
N LYS A 110 -3.38 -2.64 19.81
CA LYS A 110 -2.72 -1.36 19.52
C LYS A 110 -1.26 -1.35 19.97
N GLU A 111 -0.97 -1.89 21.15
CA GLU A 111 0.39 -2.02 21.69
C GLU A 111 1.25 -2.94 20.81
N ASP A 112 0.72 -4.08 20.40
CA ASP A 112 1.39 -5.01 19.48
C ASP A 112 1.71 -4.35 18.13
N MET A 113 0.74 -3.64 17.56
CA MET A 113 0.94 -2.92 16.31
C MET A 113 2.00 -1.82 16.44
N ALA A 114 2.01 -1.08 17.55
CA ALA A 114 3.04 -0.08 17.81
C ALA A 114 4.45 -0.71 17.90
N GLY A 115 4.56 -1.86 18.56
CA GLY A 115 5.80 -2.65 18.62
C GLY A 115 6.30 -3.07 17.23
N ILE A 116 5.41 -3.61 16.38
CA ILE A 116 5.75 -4.02 15.00
C ILE A 116 6.23 -2.83 14.15
N VAL A 117 5.61 -1.66 14.33
CA VAL A 117 5.98 -0.44 13.60
C VAL A 117 7.36 0.06 14.03
N GLU A 118 7.65 0.11 15.33
CA GLU A 118 8.97 0.51 15.83
C GLU A 118 10.06 -0.49 15.46
N GLU A 119 9.79 -1.80 15.51
CA GLU A 119 10.72 -2.83 15.02
C GLU A 119 11.00 -2.66 13.52
N SER A 120 9.97 -2.42 12.71
CA SER A 120 10.12 -2.15 11.27
C SER A 120 10.93 -0.88 11.00
N ARG A 121 10.77 0.14 11.83
CA ARG A 121 11.54 1.39 11.76
C ARG A 121 13.01 1.17 12.13
N ALA A 122 13.28 0.38 13.17
CA ALA A 122 14.64 0.00 13.58
C ALA A 122 15.36 -0.78 12.47
N ARG A 123 14.71 -1.81 11.89
CA ARG A 123 15.26 -2.57 10.75
C ARG A 123 15.58 -1.70 9.54
N ARG A 124 14.73 -0.70 9.24
CA ARG A 124 14.99 0.26 8.15
C ARG A 124 16.21 1.15 8.42
N LYS A 125 16.40 1.59 9.67
CA LYS A 125 17.60 2.36 10.05
C LYS A 125 18.87 1.51 9.96
N GLU A 126 18.81 0.27 10.43
CA GLU A 126 19.93 -0.67 10.36
C GLU A 126 20.32 -0.97 8.91
N LEU A 127 19.34 -1.23 8.04
CA LEU A 127 19.58 -1.47 6.61
C LEU A 127 20.12 -0.22 5.89
N ALA A 128 19.68 0.97 6.28
CA ALA A 128 20.24 2.22 5.77
C ALA A 128 21.71 2.41 6.17
N ALA A 129 22.03 2.16 7.45
CA ALA A 129 23.41 2.22 7.96
C ALA A 129 24.32 1.17 7.32
N ALA A 130 23.81 -0.04 7.04
CA ALA A 130 24.55 -1.08 6.34
C ALA A 130 24.90 -0.66 4.90
N ARG A 131 23.95 -0.06 4.16
CA ARG A 131 24.20 0.46 2.81
C ARG A 131 25.18 1.62 2.78
N GLU A 132 25.17 2.47 3.80
CA GLU A 132 26.13 3.56 3.92
C GLU A 132 27.56 3.01 4.09
N LYS A 133 27.75 2.03 4.97
CA LYS A 133 29.04 1.34 5.15
C LYS A 133 29.52 0.62 3.89
N GLU A 134 28.62 -0.05 3.17
CA GLU A 134 28.94 -0.70 1.89
C GLU A 134 29.39 0.34 0.86
N GLY A 135 28.69 1.48 0.76
CA GLY A 135 29.08 2.58 -0.13
C GLY A 135 30.41 3.25 0.27
N GLU A 136 30.75 3.32 1.56
CA GLU A 136 32.06 3.79 2.03
C GLU A 136 33.18 2.81 1.64
N GLN A 137 32.95 1.50 1.82
CA GLN A 137 33.90 0.46 1.45
C GLN A 137 34.16 0.46 -0.07
N GLU A 138 33.12 0.58 -0.90
CA GLU A 138 33.26 0.70 -2.36
C GLU A 138 34.09 1.94 -2.76
N ARG A 139 33.93 3.07 -2.07
CA ARG A 139 34.74 4.29 -2.30
C ARG A 139 36.20 4.07 -1.91
N GLU A 140 36.46 3.40 -0.79
CA GLU A 140 37.82 3.08 -0.34
C GLU A 140 38.53 2.14 -1.32
N ASP A 141 37.84 1.10 -1.80
CA ASP A 141 38.37 0.16 -2.78
C ASP A 141 38.64 0.82 -4.14
N MET A 142 37.79 1.77 -4.55
CA MET A 142 38.01 2.59 -5.74
C MET A 142 39.25 3.48 -5.61
N LEU A 143 39.46 4.08 -4.44
CA LEU A 143 40.65 4.90 -4.15
C LEU A 143 41.93 4.05 -4.18
N LYS A 144 41.95 2.90 -3.50
CA LYS A 144 43.06 1.94 -3.53
C LYS A 144 43.36 1.48 -4.96
N SER A 145 42.34 1.16 -5.75
CA SER A 145 42.49 0.79 -7.16
C SER A 145 43.09 1.91 -8.01
N SER A 146 42.74 3.18 -7.71
CA SER A 146 43.30 4.34 -8.40
C SER A 146 44.77 4.60 -8.05
N GLU A 147 45.18 4.32 -6.82
CA GLU A 147 46.59 4.41 -6.38
C GLU A 147 47.44 3.36 -7.05
N VAL A 148 46.98 2.10 -7.10
CA VAL A 148 47.66 1.02 -7.82
C VAL A 148 47.87 1.38 -9.30
N ARG A 149 46.88 1.99 -9.96
CA ARG A 149 47.00 2.47 -11.34
C ARG A 149 48.00 3.63 -11.51
N LYS A 150 48.09 4.54 -10.53
CA LYS A 150 49.08 5.63 -10.56
C LYS A 150 50.49 5.10 -10.36
N GLU A 151 50.66 4.11 -9.50
CA GLU A 151 51.97 3.52 -9.22
C GLU A 151 52.48 2.66 -10.39
N SER A 152 51.60 1.88 -11.04
CA SER A 152 51.95 1.15 -12.26
C SER A 152 52.33 2.08 -13.41
N SER A 153 51.59 3.18 -13.61
CA SER A 153 51.90 4.17 -14.65
C SER A 153 53.21 4.92 -14.39
N LYS A 154 53.59 5.14 -13.11
CA LYS A 154 54.88 5.76 -12.76
C LYS A 154 56.05 4.83 -13.09
N ARG A 155 55.93 3.52 -12.85
CA ARG A 155 56.96 2.52 -13.20
C ARG A 155 57.16 2.40 -14.72
N GLU A 156 56.08 2.36 -15.51
CA GLU A 156 56.18 2.33 -16.98
C GLU A 156 56.83 3.59 -17.56
N ARG A 157 56.67 4.75 -16.91
CA ARG A 157 57.27 6.02 -17.36
C ARG A 157 58.75 6.17 -17.00
N GLU A 158 59.21 5.49 -15.95
CA GLU A 158 60.65 5.38 -15.62
C GLU A 158 61.35 4.35 -16.52
N GLU A 159 60.69 3.26 -16.91
CA GLU A 159 61.26 2.26 -17.83
C GLU A 159 61.22 2.69 -19.31
N GLY A 160 60.28 3.56 -19.70
CA GLY A 160 60.14 4.04 -21.08
C GLY A 160 61.09 5.16 -21.51
N ARG A 161 61.97 5.66 -20.64
CA ARG A 161 62.84 6.84 -20.94
C ARG A 161 64.29 6.51 -21.32
N THR A 162 64.62 5.24 -21.57
CA THR A 162 66.00 4.80 -21.92
C THR A 162 66.13 4.13 -23.29
N SER A 163 65.14 4.25 -24.20
CA SER A 163 65.32 3.75 -25.58
C SER A 163 65.03 4.81 -26.63
N LYS A 164 66.06 5.62 -26.92
CA LYS A 164 66.46 6.04 -28.28
C LYS A 164 67.62 7.01 -28.19
N GLU A 165 68.81 6.49 -28.48
CA GLU A 165 69.89 7.06 -29.30
C GLU A 165 71.26 6.68 -28.71
N GLY A 166 72.10 6.08 -29.55
CA GLY A 166 73.54 6.07 -29.31
C GLY A 166 74.24 4.74 -29.53
N LYS A 167 74.50 4.44 -30.81
CA LYS A 167 75.83 4.10 -31.35
C LYS A 167 76.73 3.13 -30.55
N ASN A 168 77.09 2.03 -31.23
CA ASN A 168 78.42 1.42 -31.08
C ASN A 168 79.51 2.52 -31.02
N PRO A 169 80.47 2.40 -30.08
CA PRO A 169 81.80 2.01 -30.50
C PRO A 169 82.50 1.02 -29.55
N LEU A 170 83.15 0.04 -30.17
CA LEU A 170 84.53 -0.39 -29.93
C LEU A 170 85.16 -0.23 -28.53
N ARG A 171 85.82 -1.34 -28.16
CA ARG A 171 87.20 -1.45 -27.65
C ARG A 171 87.46 -1.36 -26.14
N ASN A 172 88.12 -2.43 -25.70
CA ASN A 172 89.34 -2.47 -24.88
C ASN A 172 89.21 -2.66 -23.37
N SER A 173 89.49 -3.91 -22.98
CA SER A 173 90.53 -4.31 -22.02
C SER A 173 90.66 -3.53 -20.70
N SER A 174 90.29 -4.20 -19.61
CA SER A 174 91.21 -4.30 -18.47
C SER A 174 91.19 -5.71 -17.91
N ARG A 175 92.15 -6.49 -18.41
CA ARG A 175 92.67 -7.72 -17.82
C ARG A 175 93.24 -7.38 -16.44
N THR A 176 92.39 -7.28 -15.42
CA THR A 176 92.83 -7.22 -14.02
C THR A 176 93.03 -8.64 -13.50
N ARG A 177 94.15 -8.78 -12.81
CA ARG A 177 94.77 -10.04 -12.43
C ARG A 177 93.89 -10.82 -11.45
N ARG A 178 93.87 -12.14 -11.68
CA ARG A 178 93.44 -13.17 -10.73
C ARG A 178 94.10 -12.93 -9.37
N SER A 179 93.28 -12.63 -8.37
CA SER A 179 93.60 -12.91 -6.97
C SER A 179 93.04 -14.31 -6.65
N PRO A 180 93.87 -15.33 -6.31
CA PRO A 180 93.44 -16.74 -6.29
C PRO A 180 92.63 -17.19 -5.07
N ASN A 181 92.00 -16.28 -4.31
CA ASN A 181 91.46 -16.62 -2.99
C ASN A 181 89.97 -16.28 -2.76
N ARG A 182 89.17 -16.13 -3.84
CA ARG A 182 87.73 -15.78 -3.77
C ARG A 182 86.77 -16.92 -4.15
N SER A 183 87.30 -18.08 -4.58
CA SER A 183 86.50 -19.21 -5.06
C SER A 183 85.88 -20.08 -3.95
N GLN A 184 86.33 -19.95 -2.71
CA GLN A 184 85.71 -20.67 -1.58
C GLN A 184 84.49 -19.92 -1.01
N GLU A 185 84.59 -18.61 -0.79
CA GLU A 185 83.47 -17.80 -0.26
C GLU A 185 82.29 -17.69 -1.24
N GLU A 186 82.56 -17.57 -2.55
CA GLU A 186 81.50 -17.50 -3.56
C GLU A 186 80.75 -18.82 -3.73
N ASN A 187 81.43 -19.96 -3.53
CA ASN A 187 80.78 -21.27 -3.53
C ASN A 187 79.96 -21.49 -2.25
N GLN A 188 80.46 -21.05 -1.08
CA GLN A 188 79.71 -21.09 0.18
C GLN A 188 78.45 -20.21 0.14
N SER A 189 78.52 -19.00 -0.42
CA SER A 189 77.35 -18.13 -0.59
C SER A 189 76.31 -18.73 -1.53
N LYS A 190 76.75 -19.34 -2.65
CA LYS A 190 75.85 -20.03 -3.58
C LYS A 190 75.18 -21.25 -2.97
N GLU A 191 75.84 -21.92 -2.04
CA GLU A 191 75.30 -23.08 -1.33
C GLU A 191 74.26 -22.65 -0.29
N MET A 192 74.56 -21.63 0.53
CA MET A 192 73.58 -21.02 1.44
C MET A 192 72.34 -20.47 0.72
N ASP A 193 72.51 -19.81 -0.43
CA ASP A 193 71.38 -19.32 -1.25
C ASP A 193 70.52 -20.46 -1.80
N LYS A 194 71.13 -21.59 -2.16
CA LYS A 194 70.40 -22.77 -2.64
C LYS A 194 69.59 -23.39 -1.51
N GLU A 195 70.19 -23.54 -0.32
CA GLU A 195 69.50 -24.06 0.86
C GLU A 195 68.36 -23.14 1.29
N MET A 196 68.57 -21.82 1.31
CA MET A 196 67.52 -20.86 1.64
C MET A 196 66.37 -20.87 0.60
N LYS A 197 66.69 -21.03 -0.68
CA LYS A 197 65.66 -21.18 -1.72
C LYS A 197 64.88 -22.49 -1.59
N THR A 198 65.54 -23.60 -1.24
CA THR A 198 64.84 -24.88 -1.09
C THR A 198 63.94 -24.89 0.15
N THR A 199 64.36 -24.28 1.26
CA THR A 199 63.50 -24.12 2.46
C THR A 199 62.30 -23.23 2.17
N MET A 200 62.50 -22.07 1.51
CA MET A 200 61.42 -21.16 1.13
C MET A 200 60.42 -21.82 0.16
N ILE A 201 60.91 -22.54 -0.87
CA ILE A 201 60.04 -23.28 -1.81
C ILE A 201 59.22 -24.34 -1.07
N ARG A 202 59.79 -25.01 -0.06
CA ARG A 202 59.09 -26.00 0.74
C ARG A 202 57.98 -25.38 1.58
N GLU A 203 58.24 -24.24 2.23
CA GLU A 203 57.23 -23.50 3.00
C GLU A 203 56.08 -23.01 2.12
N MET A 204 56.40 -22.37 0.99
CA MET A 204 55.39 -21.94 0.02
C MET A 204 54.52 -23.09 -0.49
N ARG A 205 55.09 -24.30 -0.67
CA ARG A 205 54.32 -25.48 -1.09
C ARG A 205 53.32 -25.93 -0.03
N GLU A 206 53.71 -25.89 1.25
CA GLU A 206 52.79 -26.23 2.34
C GLU A 206 51.69 -25.16 2.50
N GLU A 207 52.01 -23.88 2.39
CA GLU A 207 51.01 -22.79 2.37
C GLU A 207 50.02 -22.91 1.20
N ILE A 208 50.50 -23.22 0.00
CA ILE A 208 49.61 -23.47 -1.15
C ILE A 208 48.69 -24.66 -0.87
N LYS A 209 49.18 -25.68 -0.16
CA LYS A 209 48.40 -26.86 0.20
C LYS A 209 47.35 -26.55 1.27
N THR A 210 47.65 -25.70 2.26
CA THR A 210 46.67 -25.25 3.26
C THR A 210 45.60 -24.36 2.61
N LEU A 211 45.99 -23.38 1.80
CA LEU A 211 45.05 -22.50 1.07
C LEU A 211 44.11 -23.29 0.15
N ARG A 212 44.59 -24.35 -0.51
CA ARG A 212 43.73 -25.22 -1.33
C ARG A 212 42.67 -25.95 -0.50
N LYS A 213 43.01 -26.39 0.71
CA LYS A 213 42.07 -27.05 1.62
C LYS A 213 41.01 -26.07 2.13
N GLU A 214 41.43 -24.88 2.55
CA GLU A 214 40.52 -23.81 2.98
C GLU A 214 39.58 -23.40 1.86
N LEU A 215 40.09 -23.24 0.63
CA LEU A 215 39.28 -22.89 -0.53
C LEU A 215 38.28 -24.00 -0.90
N ALA A 216 38.62 -25.27 -0.67
CA ALA A 216 37.68 -26.38 -0.83
C ALA A 216 36.57 -26.34 0.24
N ALA A 217 36.92 -26.11 1.51
CA ALA A 217 35.94 -25.97 2.59
C ALA A 217 34.97 -24.80 2.36
N VAL A 218 35.50 -23.63 1.98
CA VAL A 218 34.67 -22.45 1.64
C VAL A 218 33.73 -22.72 0.46
N ARG A 219 34.15 -23.53 -0.52
CA ARG A 219 33.26 -23.93 -1.63
C ARG A 219 32.13 -24.83 -1.17
N GLU A 220 32.40 -25.74 -0.24
CA GLU A 220 31.40 -26.63 0.34
C GLU A 220 30.36 -25.85 1.16
N GLU A 221 30.82 -24.97 2.07
CA GLU A 221 29.96 -24.08 2.87
C GLU A 221 29.09 -23.18 1.97
N ASN A 222 29.67 -22.61 0.91
CA ASN A 222 28.90 -21.83 -0.08
C ASN A 222 27.86 -22.68 -0.82
N GLY A 223 28.13 -23.96 -1.03
CA GLY A 223 27.19 -24.92 -1.61
C GLY A 223 26.00 -25.17 -0.69
N GLU A 224 26.24 -25.30 0.61
CA GLU A 224 25.19 -25.49 1.63
C GLU A 224 24.35 -24.23 1.81
N LEU A 225 24.97 -23.06 1.93
CA LEU A 225 24.26 -21.77 2.02
C LEU A 225 23.36 -21.53 0.80
N ARG A 226 23.78 -21.94 -0.41
CA ARG A 226 22.93 -21.85 -1.61
C ARG A 226 21.70 -22.75 -1.53
N LYS A 227 21.82 -23.94 -0.92
CA LYS A 227 20.67 -24.85 -0.71
C LYS A 227 19.72 -24.28 0.33
N GLU A 228 20.23 -23.75 1.44
CA GLU A 228 19.41 -23.09 2.46
C GLU A 228 18.69 -21.85 1.92
N LEU A 229 19.37 -21.03 1.11
CA LEU A 229 18.73 -19.89 0.45
C LEU A 229 17.63 -20.33 -0.54
N ALA A 230 17.80 -21.48 -1.20
CA ALA A 230 16.76 -22.04 -2.06
C ALA A 230 15.54 -22.50 -1.26
N THR A 231 15.72 -23.24 -0.16
CA THR A 231 14.61 -23.69 0.68
C THR A 231 13.86 -22.52 1.31
N VAL A 232 14.57 -21.51 1.84
CA VAL A 232 13.95 -20.30 2.39
C VAL A 232 13.13 -19.55 1.33
N ARG A 233 13.63 -19.46 0.08
CA ARG A 233 12.87 -18.84 -1.02
C ARG A 233 11.58 -19.60 -1.34
N GLU A 234 11.62 -20.93 -1.34
CA GLU A 234 10.43 -21.75 -1.57
C GLU A 234 9.42 -21.61 -0.43
N GLU A 235 9.87 -21.60 0.83
CA GLU A 235 8.99 -21.36 1.97
C GLU A 235 8.34 -19.98 1.93
N MET A 236 9.10 -18.95 1.55
CA MET A 236 8.58 -17.59 1.39
C MET A 236 7.51 -17.53 0.30
N LYS A 237 7.74 -18.15 -0.86
CA LYS A 237 6.73 -18.26 -1.92
C LYS A 237 5.47 -18.97 -1.44
N GLY A 238 5.62 -20.11 -0.75
CA GLY A 238 4.48 -20.86 -0.22
C GLY A 238 3.68 -20.07 0.83
N ARG A 239 4.34 -19.23 1.64
CA ARG A 239 3.67 -18.33 2.59
C ARG A 239 2.94 -17.20 1.88
N GLU A 240 3.54 -16.61 0.85
CA GLU A 240 2.90 -15.57 0.04
C GLU A 240 1.65 -16.10 -0.66
N GLU A 241 1.71 -17.28 -1.27
CA GLU A 241 0.57 -17.91 -1.93
C GLU A 241 -0.56 -18.22 -0.94
N LYS A 242 -0.25 -18.78 0.24
CA LYS A 242 -1.23 -19.00 1.32
C LYS A 242 -1.85 -17.68 1.79
N GLY A 243 -1.04 -16.64 2.00
CA GLY A 243 -1.53 -15.32 2.39
C GLY A 243 -2.43 -14.68 1.33
N GLN A 244 -2.15 -14.89 0.04
CA GLN A 244 -3.02 -14.42 -1.05
C GLN A 244 -4.35 -15.15 -1.08
N LEU A 245 -4.35 -16.48 -0.89
CA LEU A 245 -5.58 -17.28 -0.83
C LEU A 245 -6.45 -16.89 0.36
N GLU A 246 -5.86 -16.76 1.56
CA GLU A 246 -6.58 -16.31 2.75
C GLU A 246 -7.16 -14.91 2.57
N LYS A 247 -6.38 -13.97 1.99
CA LYS A 247 -6.86 -12.63 1.68
C LYS A 247 -8.04 -12.66 0.70
N ALA A 248 -7.99 -13.51 -0.32
CA ALA A 248 -9.09 -13.66 -1.28
C ALA A 248 -10.36 -14.23 -0.61
N ASP A 249 -10.23 -15.20 0.30
CA ASP A 249 -11.35 -15.73 1.07
C ASP A 249 -11.98 -14.67 1.99
N TRP A 250 -11.15 -13.90 2.70
CA TRP A 250 -11.61 -12.79 3.54
C TRP A 250 -12.35 -11.71 2.73
N MET A 251 -11.86 -11.35 1.55
CA MET A 251 -12.55 -10.38 0.69
C MET A 251 -13.92 -10.89 0.24
N LYS A 252 -14.07 -12.17 -0.11
CA LYS A 252 -15.37 -12.77 -0.45
C LYS A 252 -16.34 -12.76 0.73
N ARG A 253 -15.85 -13.09 1.93
CA ARG A 253 -16.67 -13.05 3.15
C ARG A 253 -17.15 -11.64 3.46
N MET A 254 -16.28 -10.63 3.31
CA MET A 254 -16.67 -9.23 3.48
C MET A 254 -17.74 -8.81 2.47
N GLU A 255 -17.56 -9.15 1.19
CA GLU A 255 -18.56 -8.86 0.15
C GLU A 255 -19.93 -9.51 0.48
N MET A 256 -19.94 -10.76 0.96
CA MET A 256 -21.17 -11.42 1.39
C MET A 256 -21.83 -10.74 2.60
N ILE A 257 -21.04 -10.26 3.57
CA ILE A 257 -21.57 -9.57 4.75
C ILE A 257 -22.19 -8.23 4.33
N GLU A 258 -21.50 -7.46 3.49
CA GLU A 258 -22.01 -6.20 2.94
C GLU A 258 -23.31 -6.43 2.14
N GLU A 259 -23.37 -7.44 1.28
CA GLU A 259 -24.58 -7.77 0.53
C GLU A 259 -25.73 -8.16 1.46
N ASN A 260 -25.47 -9.00 2.48
CA ASN A 260 -26.47 -9.39 3.45
C ASN A 260 -26.99 -8.20 4.28
N MET A 261 -26.11 -7.26 4.65
CA MET A 261 -26.51 -6.03 5.32
C MET A 261 -27.36 -5.15 4.40
N GLU A 262 -26.97 -4.95 3.14
CA GLU A 262 -27.75 -4.17 2.17
C GLU A 262 -29.13 -4.82 1.93
N GLN A 263 -29.19 -6.15 1.84
CA GLN A 263 -30.46 -6.87 1.68
C GLN A 263 -31.36 -6.77 2.92
N ARG A 264 -30.80 -6.83 4.13
CA ARG A 264 -31.55 -6.65 5.37
C ARG A 264 -32.11 -5.23 5.45
N GLU A 265 -31.27 -4.23 5.20
CA GLU A 265 -31.67 -2.83 5.20
C GLU A 265 -32.78 -2.57 4.15
N LYS A 266 -32.67 -3.16 2.96
CA LYS A 266 -33.74 -3.09 1.93
C LYS A 266 -35.04 -3.69 2.42
N LYS A 267 -35.00 -4.85 3.09
CA LYS A 267 -36.22 -5.50 3.62
C LYS A 267 -36.87 -4.63 4.69
N GLU A 268 -36.07 -4.03 5.57
CA GLU A 268 -36.55 -3.13 6.63
C GLU A 268 -37.13 -1.82 6.06
N ARG A 269 -36.52 -1.27 5.01
CA ARG A 269 -36.99 -0.04 4.35
C ARG A 269 -38.07 -0.27 3.31
N LYS A 270 -38.34 -1.52 2.92
CA LYS A 270 -39.29 -1.85 1.86
C LYS A 270 -40.64 -1.19 2.13
N ASN A 271 -41.12 -1.20 3.36
CA ASN A 271 -42.42 -0.61 3.68
C ASN A 271 -42.37 0.83 4.18
N ASN A 272 -41.19 1.47 4.12
CA ASN A 272 -41.04 2.86 4.51
C ASN A 272 -41.43 3.79 3.36
N VAL A 273 -42.15 4.84 3.69
CA VAL A 273 -42.52 5.91 2.75
C VAL A 273 -42.08 7.24 3.34
N ILE A 274 -41.41 8.06 2.52
CA ILE A 274 -41.04 9.42 2.90
C ILE A 274 -42.10 10.37 2.38
N ILE A 275 -42.79 11.03 3.31
CA ILE A 275 -43.82 12.00 3.01
C ILE A 275 -43.25 13.40 3.25
N THR A 276 -43.33 14.23 2.23
CA THR A 276 -42.83 15.60 2.23
C THR A 276 -43.98 16.59 2.10
N GLY A 277 -43.88 17.74 2.76
CA GLY A 277 -44.88 18.81 2.60
C GLY A 277 -46.10 18.68 3.52
N ILE A 278 -46.11 17.71 4.43
CA ILE A 278 -47.07 17.72 5.53
C ILE A 278 -46.69 18.86 6.49
N GLY A 279 -47.66 19.68 6.85
CA GLY A 279 -47.49 20.73 7.86
C GLY A 279 -47.24 20.14 9.26
N ALA A 280 -46.99 21.01 10.24
CA ALA A 280 -46.81 20.57 11.62
C ALA A 280 -48.09 19.87 12.13
N ILE A 281 -48.04 18.55 12.30
CA ILE A 281 -49.12 17.77 12.94
C ILE A 281 -48.97 17.93 14.45
N SER A 282 -49.95 18.57 15.08
CA SER A 282 -50.05 18.61 16.53
C SER A 282 -50.70 17.33 17.07
N GLY A 283 -49.97 16.54 17.87
CA GLY A 283 -50.50 15.36 18.55
C GLY A 283 -49.85 14.05 18.09
N ASN A 284 -50.66 13.00 17.95
CA ASN A 284 -50.22 11.68 17.52
C ASN A 284 -49.86 11.71 16.02
N VAL A 285 -48.59 11.46 15.72
CA VAL A 285 -48.03 11.59 14.36
C VAL A 285 -48.58 10.52 13.44
N GLU A 286 -48.77 9.30 13.93
CA GLU A 286 -49.30 8.17 13.17
C GLU A 286 -50.70 8.47 12.66
N ARG A 287 -51.62 8.87 13.56
CA ARG A 287 -53.01 9.18 13.21
C ARG A 287 -53.08 10.36 12.24
N GLY A 288 -52.27 11.39 12.44
CA GLY A 288 -52.26 12.54 11.54
C GLY A 288 -51.72 12.20 10.15
N VAL A 289 -50.79 11.24 10.03
CA VAL A 289 -50.33 10.71 8.73
C VAL A 289 -51.43 9.89 8.05
N GLU A 290 -52.16 9.06 8.79
CA GLU A 290 -53.29 8.28 8.27
C GLU A 290 -54.40 9.19 7.72
N GLU A 291 -54.83 10.17 8.52
CA GLU A 291 -55.83 11.17 8.13
C GLU A 291 -55.37 11.97 6.90
N TRP A 292 -54.08 12.33 6.83
CA TRP A 292 -53.52 13.04 5.69
C TRP A 292 -53.52 12.17 4.42
N LEU A 293 -53.11 10.90 4.51
CA LEU A 293 -53.10 9.97 3.37
C LEU A 293 -54.52 9.69 2.85
N GLU A 294 -55.49 9.53 3.75
CA GLU A 294 -56.89 9.34 3.37
C GLU A 294 -57.48 10.59 2.72
N ARG A 295 -57.16 11.79 3.22
CA ARG A 295 -57.67 13.05 2.67
C ARG A 295 -57.02 13.44 1.34
N GLU A 296 -55.69 13.40 1.23
CA GLU A 296 -54.98 13.89 0.04
C GLU A 296 -54.91 12.86 -1.08
N ILE A 297 -54.79 11.57 -0.74
CA ILE A 297 -54.59 10.49 -1.74
C ILE A 297 -55.87 9.65 -1.89
N GLY A 298 -56.78 9.64 -0.90
CA GLY A 298 -57.98 8.80 -0.94
C GLY A 298 -57.70 7.33 -0.62
N VAL A 299 -56.58 7.02 0.04
CA VAL A 299 -56.19 5.64 0.36
C VAL A 299 -56.16 5.47 1.87
N LYS A 300 -56.96 4.53 2.38
CA LYS A 300 -56.95 4.13 3.79
C LYS A 300 -55.78 3.17 4.05
N VAL A 301 -54.85 3.60 4.89
CA VAL A 301 -53.58 2.90 5.15
C VAL A 301 -53.42 2.71 6.66
N ASN A 302 -52.93 1.54 7.08
CA ASN A 302 -52.55 1.33 8.47
C ASN A 302 -51.06 1.64 8.64
N VAL A 303 -50.75 2.67 9.43
CA VAL A 303 -49.38 3.11 9.72
C VAL A 303 -48.90 2.46 11.01
N LYS A 304 -47.81 1.70 10.93
CA LYS A 304 -47.22 1.03 12.11
C LYS A 304 -46.48 2.00 13.00
N GLU A 305 -45.66 2.85 12.40
CA GLU A 305 -44.82 3.82 13.09
C GLU A 305 -44.62 5.03 12.17
N ALA A 306 -44.61 6.23 12.74
CA ALA A 306 -44.32 7.46 12.00
C ALA A 306 -43.28 8.31 12.74
N PHE A 307 -42.25 8.77 12.02
CA PHE A 307 -41.16 9.54 12.57
C PHE A 307 -40.98 10.85 11.82
N LYS A 308 -40.73 11.92 12.57
CA LYS A 308 -40.42 13.23 12.01
C LYS A 308 -38.91 13.33 11.77
N ILE A 309 -38.50 13.42 10.49
CA ILE A 309 -37.07 13.44 10.11
C ILE A 309 -36.49 14.86 10.18
N ASN A 310 -37.31 15.89 10.02
CA ASN A 310 -36.83 17.28 10.01
C ASN A 310 -37.82 18.21 10.73
N LYS A 311 -37.37 19.40 11.13
CA LYS A 311 -38.06 20.30 12.06
C LYS A 311 -39.56 20.49 11.82
N ASP A 312 -40.09 20.36 10.59
CA ASP A 312 -41.52 20.12 10.30
C ASP A 312 -41.86 19.60 8.89
N LYS A 313 -40.88 19.35 8.01
CA LYS A 313 -41.15 19.21 6.56
C LYS A 313 -41.23 17.79 6.01
N MET A 314 -40.67 16.83 6.75
CA MET A 314 -40.50 15.45 6.27
C MET A 314 -40.85 14.46 7.37
N MET A 315 -41.66 13.46 7.00
CA MET A 315 -42.01 12.35 7.86
C MET A 315 -41.72 11.02 7.17
N LEU A 316 -41.30 10.04 7.96
CA LEU A 316 -41.08 8.66 7.57
C LEU A 316 -42.21 7.83 8.18
N ALA A 317 -43.04 7.24 7.33
CA ALA A 317 -44.10 6.34 7.77
C ALA A 317 -43.76 4.90 7.40
N LYS A 318 -43.84 3.98 8.36
CA LYS A 318 -43.75 2.54 8.13
C LYS A 318 -45.15 1.98 7.92
N ILE A 319 -45.41 1.50 6.71
CA ILE A 319 -46.71 0.95 6.33
C ILE A 319 -46.74 -0.55 6.66
N GLU A 320 -47.89 -1.06 7.08
CA GLU A 320 -48.03 -2.49 7.34
C GLU A 320 -47.94 -3.34 6.06
N ASN A 321 -48.68 -2.95 5.02
CA ASN A 321 -48.81 -3.72 3.80
C ASN A 321 -48.12 -3.05 2.60
N TRP A 322 -47.27 -3.81 1.91
CA TRP A 322 -46.55 -3.35 0.72
C TRP A 322 -47.49 -2.97 -0.44
N GLU A 323 -48.66 -3.61 -0.55
CA GLU A 323 -49.63 -3.30 -1.60
C GLU A 323 -50.23 -1.90 -1.43
N GLN A 324 -50.52 -1.49 -0.20
CA GLN A 324 -50.96 -0.14 0.12
C GLN A 324 -49.88 0.89 -0.25
N LYS A 325 -48.61 0.59 0.07
CA LYS A 325 -47.48 1.43 -0.33
C LYS A 325 -47.42 1.65 -1.84
N LYS A 326 -47.72 0.63 -2.66
CA LYS A 326 -47.66 0.75 -4.14
C LYS A 326 -48.67 1.77 -4.70
N ASN A 327 -49.80 1.98 -4.02
CA ASN A 327 -50.82 2.95 -4.44
C ASN A 327 -50.47 4.38 -4.03
N ILE A 328 -49.60 4.54 -3.05
CA ILE A 328 -49.14 5.83 -2.54
C ILE A 328 -47.96 6.26 -3.41
N MET A 329 -48.20 7.14 -4.39
CA MET A 329 -47.19 7.66 -5.34
C MET A 329 -46.17 8.60 -4.66
N LEU A 330 -45.57 8.18 -3.56
CA LEU A 330 -44.62 8.97 -2.77
C LEU A 330 -43.18 8.46 -2.95
N ASN A 331 -42.25 9.25 -2.45
CA ASN A 331 -40.82 8.95 -2.55
C ASN A 331 -40.47 7.71 -1.69
N ASP A 332 -39.82 6.73 -2.33
CA ASP A 332 -39.26 5.57 -1.64
C ASP A 332 -38.12 5.98 -0.69
N ASP A 333 -38.07 5.34 0.49
CA ASP A 333 -36.91 5.41 1.38
C ASP A 333 -35.78 4.50 0.86
N LEU A 334 -34.98 5.06 -0.04
CA LEU A 334 -33.85 4.37 -0.65
C LEU A 334 -32.66 4.28 0.30
N THR A 335 -31.91 3.17 0.23
CA THR A 335 -30.62 3.04 0.92
C THR A 335 -29.62 4.08 0.39
N LYS A 336 -28.53 4.33 1.14
CA LYS A 336 -27.49 5.30 0.72
C LYS A 336 -26.94 4.96 -0.67
N GLU A 337 -26.61 3.70 -0.90
CA GLU A 337 -26.09 3.22 -2.18
C GLU A 337 -27.09 3.36 -3.33
N GLU A 338 -28.38 3.16 -3.05
CA GLU A 338 -29.44 3.35 -4.05
C GLU A 338 -29.62 4.81 -4.43
N ARG A 339 -29.50 5.72 -3.46
CA ARG A 339 -29.51 7.17 -3.72
C ARG A 339 -28.31 7.57 -4.56
N GLU A 340 -27.13 7.07 -4.26
CA GLU A 340 -25.92 7.34 -5.05
C GLU A 340 -26.06 6.80 -6.48
N THR A 341 -26.57 5.58 -6.63
CA THR A 341 -26.87 5.00 -7.95
C THR A 341 -27.88 5.84 -8.71
N GLN A 342 -28.98 6.25 -8.07
CA GLN A 342 -29.97 7.13 -8.70
C GLN A 342 -29.40 8.51 -9.04
N LYS A 343 -28.52 9.06 -8.20
CA LYS A 343 -27.84 10.33 -8.46
C LYS A 343 -26.98 10.23 -9.72
N LYS A 344 -26.14 9.19 -9.84
CA LYS A 344 -25.35 8.89 -11.05
C LYS A 344 -26.24 8.71 -12.28
N LEU A 345 -27.35 7.97 -12.16
CA LEU A 345 -28.30 7.80 -13.27
C LEU A 345 -28.99 9.12 -13.67
N ARG A 346 -29.28 10.01 -12.71
CA ARG A 346 -29.86 11.34 -13.00
C ARG A 346 -28.85 12.25 -13.68
N GLU A 347 -27.57 12.18 -13.31
CA GLU A 347 -26.49 12.92 -13.97
C GLU A 347 -26.32 12.44 -15.41
N LEU A 348 -26.17 11.14 -15.64
CA LEU A 348 -26.12 10.55 -16.98
C LEU A 348 -27.35 10.87 -17.83
N ALA A 349 -28.53 10.86 -17.22
CA ALA A 349 -29.76 11.22 -17.92
C ALA A 349 -29.80 12.69 -18.36
N ARG A 350 -29.18 13.61 -17.60
CA ARG A 350 -29.04 15.02 -18.02
C ARG A 350 -28.10 15.10 -19.21
N GLU A 351 -26.91 14.52 -19.10
CA GLU A 351 -25.93 14.51 -20.19
C GLU A 351 -26.50 13.94 -21.50
N GLU A 352 -27.25 12.83 -21.43
CA GLU A 352 -27.85 12.22 -22.61
C GLU A 352 -29.02 13.04 -23.18
N ARG A 353 -29.76 13.77 -22.34
CA ARG A 353 -30.79 14.71 -22.81
C ARG A 353 -30.16 15.95 -23.45
N ASP A 354 -29.05 16.44 -22.93
CA ASP A 354 -28.30 17.55 -23.51
C ASP A 354 -27.73 17.16 -24.89
N ARG A 355 -27.50 15.86 -25.12
CA ARG A 355 -27.18 15.27 -26.44
C ARG A 355 -28.41 15.03 -27.34
N GLY A 356 -29.61 15.45 -26.92
CA GLY A 356 -30.85 15.30 -27.68
C GLY A 356 -31.49 13.91 -27.64
N LYS A 357 -31.03 12.98 -26.78
CA LYS A 357 -31.61 11.64 -26.68
C LYS A 357 -32.87 11.62 -25.80
N ARG A 358 -33.81 10.71 -26.10
CA ARG A 358 -34.98 10.48 -25.25
C ARG A 358 -34.60 9.58 -24.09
N VAL A 359 -34.73 10.11 -22.86
CA VAL A 359 -34.29 9.41 -21.65
C VAL A 359 -35.40 9.25 -20.61
N LYS A 360 -35.66 8.01 -20.18
CA LYS A 360 -36.52 7.69 -19.02
C LYS A 360 -35.69 7.04 -17.91
N ILE A 361 -35.90 7.45 -16.66
CA ILE A 361 -35.22 6.87 -15.50
C ILE A 361 -36.19 5.91 -14.81
N GLY A 362 -35.76 4.69 -14.55
CA GLY A 362 -36.46 3.72 -13.71
C GLY A 362 -35.63 3.35 -12.48
N TYR A 363 -36.15 2.46 -11.64
CA TYR A 363 -35.41 1.98 -10.47
C TYR A 363 -34.17 1.17 -10.89
N ARG A 364 -32.97 1.69 -10.58
CA ARG A 364 -31.65 1.14 -10.96
C ARG A 364 -31.43 0.90 -12.47
N LYS A 365 -32.23 1.52 -13.33
CA LYS A 365 -32.13 1.40 -14.78
C LYS A 365 -32.48 2.71 -15.49
N ILE A 366 -31.97 2.88 -16.71
CA ILE A 366 -32.19 4.05 -17.55
C ILE A 366 -32.55 3.58 -18.96
N GLN A 367 -33.55 4.19 -19.58
CA GLN A 367 -33.91 3.95 -20.98
C GLN A 367 -33.35 5.09 -21.83
N ILE A 368 -32.54 4.77 -22.85
CA ILE A 368 -31.95 5.75 -23.77
C ILE A 368 -32.35 5.34 -25.19
N ASN A 369 -33.08 6.20 -25.90
CA ASN A 369 -33.56 5.93 -27.27
C ASN A 369 -34.34 4.61 -27.43
N GLY A 370 -35.07 4.21 -26.39
CA GLY A 370 -35.89 2.98 -26.39
C GLY A 370 -35.22 1.78 -25.74
N ASP A 371 -33.89 1.72 -25.69
CA ASP A 371 -33.13 0.63 -25.08
C ASP A 371 -32.98 0.81 -23.57
N TRP A 372 -33.19 -0.26 -22.79
CA TRP A 372 -32.98 -0.26 -21.35
C TRP A 372 -31.56 -0.66 -20.97
N PHE A 373 -30.97 0.08 -20.03
CA PHE A 373 -29.66 -0.18 -19.45
C PHE A 373 -29.78 -0.28 -17.94
N ARG A 374 -29.13 -1.28 -17.34
CA ARG A 374 -29.01 -1.45 -15.89
C ARG A 374 -27.67 -0.89 -15.44
N TRP A 375 -27.65 -0.21 -14.30
CA TRP A 375 -26.38 0.18 -13.67
C TRP A 375 -25.74 -1.06 -13.03
N ASP A 376 -24.55 -1.45 -13.50
CA ASP A 376 -23.72 -2.48 -12.88
C ASP A 376 -22.84 -1.82 -11.82
N LYS A 377 -23.11 -2.12 -10.55
CA LYS A 377 -22.35 -1.57 -9.41
C LYS A 377 -20.87 -1.98 -9.46
N ARG A 378 -20.56 -3.20 -9.89
CA ARG A 378 -19.18 -3.73 -9.85
C ARG A 378 -18.29 -3.07 -10.89
N GLN A 379 -18.85 -2.71 -12.04
CA GLN A 379 -18.11 -2.10 -13.14
C GLN A 379 -18.28 -0.58 -13.22
N GLU A 380 -19.17 -0.01 -12.41
CA GLU A 380 -19.62 1.38 -12.49
C GLU A 380 -20.03 1.82 -13.91
N LYS A 381 -20.67 0.91 -14.64
CA LYS A 381 -21.04 1.09 -16.05
C LYS A 381 -22.47 0.64 -16.32
N LEU A 382 -23.06 1.20 -17.37
CA LEU A 382 -24.36 0.79 -17.89
C LEU A 382 -24.22 -0.49 -18.71
N LYS A 383 -24.98 -1.52 -18.36
CA LYS A 383 -25.09 -2.77 -19.11
C LYS A 383 -26.45 -2.83 -19.80
N LYS A 384 -26.47 -3.03 -21.12
CA LYS A 384 -27.72 -3.18 -21.88
C LYS A 384 -28.49 -4.40 -21.35
N ILE A 385 -29.77 -4.21 -21.06
CA ILE A 385 -30.70 -5.29 -20.72
C ILE A 385 -31.32 -5.71 -22.05
N CYS A 386 -30.94 -6.90 -22.53
CA CYS A 386 -31.55 -7.48 -23.72
C CYS A 386 -33.01 -7.83 -23.48
#